data_AF-X1AEE6-F1
#
_entry.id   AF-X1AEE6-F1
#
_cell.length_a   1.000
_cell.length_b   1.000
_cell.length_c   1.000
_cell.angle_alpha   90.00
_cell.angle_beta   90.00
_cell.angle_gamma   90.00
#
_symmetry.space_group_name_H-M   'P 1'
#
loop_
_entity.id
_entity.type
_entity.pdbx_description
1 polymer ?
#
loop_
_entity_poly.entity_id
_entity_poly.type
_entity_poly.pdbx_seq_one_letter_code
_entity_poly.pdbx_strand_id
1 'polypeptide(L)'
;HAFVLACVMDRQIKTERAWLIPYEISKEIKGFKISQLLQINQEDMVRIFERKNLHRFNKAMGENFYLAVQKIHNNYQDDASNIWRDNPRSATIVSRFLEFKGMGIKIATMAANALARDFKIPMKDYSNIDISPDVHVKRVFKRLGFISKDASDNELIYCARELNPMYPGIFDLSCWEIGRNWCRPNKPICDKCYLNNYCIKKY
;
A
#
# COMPACT_ATOMS: atom_id res chain seq x y z
N HIS A 1 -13.43 6.47 4.24
CA HIS A 1 -13.23 5.11 3.72
C HIS A 1 -12.54 5.05 2.34
N ALA A 2 -12.51 6.12 1.52
CA ALA A 2 -11.83 6.13 0.21
C ALA A 2 -10.40 5.57 0.24
N PHE A 3 -9.59 6.01 1.21
CA PHE A 3 -8.22 5.53 1.43
C PHE A 3 -8.15 4.00 1.54
N VAL A 4 -8.95 3.41 2.45
CA VAL A 4 -8.93 1.95 2.67
C VAL A 4 -9.40 1.21 1.42
N LEU A 5 -10.47 1.68 0.77
CA LEU A 5 -10.96 1.07 -0.46
C LEU A 5 -9.92 1.16 -1.60
N ALA A 6 -9.18 2.26 -1.71
CA ALA A 6 -8.05 2.38 -2.65
C ALA A 6 -6.94 1.37 -2.34
N CYS A 7 -6.57 1.19 -1.07
CA CYS A 7 -5.55 0.20 -0.69
C CYS A 7 -5.97 -1.22 -1.10
N VAL A 8 -7.23 -1.61 -0.90
CA VAL A 8 -7.74 -2.92 -1.34
C VAL A 8 -7.56 -3.10 -2.86
N MET A 9 -7.61 -2.01 -3.64
CA MET A 9 -7.47 -2.05 -5.10
C MET A 9 -6.02 -2.07 -5.60
N ASP A 10 -5.02 -1.90 -4.73
CA ASP A 10 -3.61 -1.75 -5.14
C ASP A 10 -2.92 -3.10 -5.42
N ARG A 11 -3.50 -3.87 -6.34
CA ARG A 11 -3.06 -5.23 -6.68
C ARG A 11 -2.63 -5.34 -8.14
N GLN A 12 -1.33 -5.35 -8.37
CA GLN A 12 -0.72 -5.62 -9.69
C GLN A 12 -1.23 -4.71 -10.82
N ILE A 13 -1.58 -3.48 -10.49
CA ILE A 13 -1.88 -2.39 -11.43
C ILE A 13 -1.04 -1.18 -11.06
N LYS A 14 -1.06 -0.15 -11.90
CA LYS A 14 -0.41 1.13 -11.56
C LYS A 14 -1.11 1.75 -10.35
N THR A 15 -0.34 2.20 -9.37
CA THR A 15 -0.83 2.87 -8.15
C THR A 15 -1.79 4.01 -8.50
N GLU A 16 -1.46 4.85 -9.48
CA GLU A 16 -2.30 5.99 -9.88
C GLU A 16 -3.70 5.53 -10.36
N ARG A 17 -3.80 4.35 -10.97
CA ARG A 17 -5.08 3.75 -11.38
C ARG A 17 -5.82 3.15 -10.19
N ALA A 18 -5.14 2.40 -9.31
CA ALA A 18 -5.77 1.78 -8.14
C ALA A 18 -6.45 2.82 -7.25
N TRP A 19 -5.76 3.93 -7.01
CA TRP A 19 -6.20 4.98 -6.11
C TRP A 19 -7.35 5.83 -6.66
N LEU A 20 -7.58 5.80 -7.99
CA LEU A 20 -8.72 6.46 -8.64
C LEU A 20 -10.01 5.62 -8.60
N ILE A 21 -9.93 4.29 -8.37
CA ILE A 21 -11.10 3.41 -8.44
C ILE A 21 -12.23 3.84 -7.49
N PRO A 22 -11.99 4.18 -6.21
CA PRO A 22 -13.05 4.68 -5.33
C PRO A 22 -13.77 5.91 -5.89
N TYR A 23 -13.04 6.81 -6.55
CA TYR A 23 -13.61 8.00 -7.19
C TYR A 23 -14.45 7.62 -8.42
N GLU A 24 -13.98 6.69 -9.26
CA GLU A 24 -14.76 6.18 -10.40
C GLU A 24 -16.08 5.54 -9.96
N ILE A 25 -16.05 4.73 -8.88
CA ILE A 25 -17.26 4.18 -8.28
C ILE A 25 -18.18 5.30 -7.79
N SER A 26 -17.63 6.32 -7.13
CA SER A 26 -18.44 7.44 -6.62
C SER A 26 -19.21 8.17 -7.71
N LYS A 27 -18.59 8.33 -8.89
CA LYS A 27 -19.22 8.93 -10.07
C LYS A 27 -20.33 8.04 -10.61
N GLU A 28 -20.10 6.73 -10.65
CA GLU A 28 -21.07 5.78 -11.18
C GLU A 28 -22.34 5.71 -10.34
N ILE A 29 -22.22 5.68 -9.02
CA ILE A 29 -23.36 5.57 -8.11
C ILE A 29 -23.90 6.93 -7.63
N LYS A 30 -23.30 8.03 -8.11
CA LYS A 30 -23.62 9.42 -7.73
C LYS A 30 -23.62 9.64 -6.21
N GLY A 31 -22.63 9.07 -5.54
CA GLY A 31 -22.56 9.05 -4.08
C GLY A 31 -21.36 8.27 -3.59
N PHE A 32 -21.04 8.42 -2.30
CA PHE A 32 -19.92 7.70 -1.72
C PHE A 32 -20.07 7.44 -0.22
N LYS A 33 -21.19 7.78 0.42
CA LYS A 33 -21.41 7.37 1.81
C LYS A 33 -21.50 5.85 1.87
N ILE A 34 -21.08 5.25 2.98
CA ILE A 34 -21.22 3.78 3.16
C ILE A 34 -22.68 3.36 2.96
N SER A 35 -23.65 4.11 3.50
CA SER A 35 -25.07 3.85 3.28
C SER A 35 -25.50 3.81 1.80
N GLN A 36 -24.85 4.56 0.91
CA GLN A 36 -25.11 4.52 -0.54
C GLN A 36 -24.40 3.33 -1.20
N LEU A 37 -23.16 3.06 -0.80
CA LEU A 37 -22.39 1.91 -1.29
C LEU A 37 -23.06 0.58 -0.91
N LEU A 38 -23.69 0.50 0.26
CA LEU A 38 -24.43 -0.67 0.74
C LEU A 38 -25.71 -0.97 -0.07
N GLN A 39 -26.23 -0.01 -0.84
CA GLN A 39 -27.39 -0.24 -1.72
C GLN A 39 -27.02 -1.05 -2.97
N ILE A 40 -25.71 -1.16 -3.27
CA ILE A 40 -25.21 -1.91 -4.41
C ILE A 40 -24.86 -3.32 -3.96
N ASN A 41 -25.58 -4.32 -4.49
CA ASN A 41 -25.25 -5.72 -4.21
C ASN A 41 -23.91 -6.12 -4.89
N GLN A 42 -23.40 -7.29 -4.52
CA GLN A 42 -22.11 -7.78 -5.01
C GLN A 42 -22.06 -7.92 -6.55
N GLU A 43 -23.11 -8.47 -7.16
CA GLU A 43 -23.17 -8.69 -8.60
C GLU A 43 -23.15 -7.37 -9.36
N ASP A 44 -23.89 -6.36 -8.90
CA ASP A 44 -23.88 -5.01 -9.47
C ASP A 44 -22.53 -4.33 -9.34
N MET A 45 -21.86 -4.47 -8.19
CA MET A 45 -20.51 -3.95 -8.01
C MET A 45 -19.54 -4.59 -9.02
N VAL A 46 -19.60 -5.92 -9.18
CA VAL A 46 -18.79 -6.64 -10.18
C VAL A 46 -19.11 -6.16 -11.59
N ARG A 47 -20.39 -5.99 -11.95
CA ARG A 47 -20.82 -5.46 -13.25
C ARG A 47 -20.27 -4.07 -13.52
N ILE A 48 -20.23 -3.19 -12.51
CA ILE A 48 -19.62 -1.86 -12.63
C ILE A 48 -18.14 -1.99 -12.96
N PHE A 49 -17.40 -2.83 -12.22
CA PHE A 49 -15.97 -3.06 -12.48
C PHE A 49 -15.71 -3.56 -13.89
N GLU A 50 -16.47 -4.57 -14.35
CA GLU A 50 -16.32 -5.16 -15.69
C GLU A 50 -16.67 -4.15 -16.80
N ARG A 51 -17.83 -3.48 -16.72
CA ARG A 51 -18.28 -2.52 -17.74
C ARG A 51 -17.33 -1.33 -17.87
N LYS A 52 -16.83 -0.81 -16.76
CA LYS A 52 -15.90 0.34 -16.74
C LYS A 52 -14.44 -0.06 -16.88
N ASN A 53 -14.16 -1.36 -16.89
CA ASN A 53 -12.81 -1.92 -16.88
C ASN A 53 -11.93 -1.26 -15.81
N LEU A 54 -12.39 -1.22 -14.57
CA LEU A 54 -11.70 -0.49 -13.50
C LEU A 54 -10.37 -1.14 -13.12
N HIS A 55 -10.30 -2.47 -13.16
CA HIS A 55 -9.13 -3.24 -12.75
C HIS A 55 -8.80 -4.36 -13.74
N ARG A 56 -7.54 -4.79 -13.85
CA ARG A 56 -7.17 -5.97 -14.66
C ARG A 56 -7.79 -7.30 -14.19
N PHE A 57 -8.43 -7.30 -13.02
CA PHE A 57 -9.03 -8.46 -12.36
C PHE A 57 -10.46 -8.08 -11.95
N ASN A 58 -11.25 -7.55 -12.89
CA ASN A 58 -12.51 -6.87 -12.61
C ASN A 58 -13.43 -7.66 -11.68
N LYS A 59 -13.70 -8.94 -11.98
CA LYS A 59 -14.53 -9.79 -11.14
C LYS A 59 -14.02 -9.87 -9.70
N ALA A 60 -12.79 -10.34 -9.49
CA ALA A 60 -12.23 -10.52 -8.16
C ALA A 60 -12.10 -9.20 -7.37
N MET A 61 -11.80 -8.09 -8.03
CA MET A 61 -11.64 -6.81 -7.35
C MET A 61 -12.96 -6.10 -7.10
N GLY A 62 -13.97 -6.29 -7.94
CA GLY A 62 -15.34 -5.87 -7.65
C GLY A 62 -15.91 -6.59 -6.42
N GLU A 63 -15.67 -7.90 -6.31
CA GLU A 63 -16.00 -8.67 -5.10
C GLU A 63 -15.26 -8.15 -3.87
N ASN A 64 -13.94 -7.92 -3.96
CA ASN A 64 -13.16 -7.40 -2.82
C ASN A 64 -13.58 -5.98 -2.42
N PHE A 65 -13.92 -5.11 -3.38
CA PHE A 65 -14.41 -3.77 -3.10
C PHE A 65 -15.74 -3.82 -2.34
N TYR A 66 -16.70 -4.63 -2.82
CA TYR A 66 -17.96 -4.87 -2.14
C TYR A 66 -17.73 -5.39 -0.70
N LEU A 67 -16.91 -6.42 -0.53
CA LEU A 67 -16.62 -7.01 0.78
C LEU A 67 -15.90 -6.03 1.73
N ALA A 68 -15.05 -5.14 1.19
CA ALA A 68 -14.41 -4.11 1.98
C ALA A 68 -15.42 -3.07 2.50
N VAL A 69 -16.42 -2.68 1.69
CA VAL A 69 -17.54 -1.83 2.15
C VAL A 69 -18.31 -2.54 3.26
N GLN A 70 -18.66 -3.82 3.09
CA GLN A 70 -19.36 -4.62 4.11
C GLN A 70 -18.56 -4.71 5.41
N LYS A 71 -17.23 -4.92 5.34
CA LYS A 71 -16.37 -4.97 6.53
C LYS A 71 -16.31 -3.62 7.25
N ILE A 72 -16.27 -2.51 6.52
CA ILE A 72 -16.33 -1.16 7.11
C ILE A 72 -17.65 -0.94 7.85
N HIS A 73 -18.76 -1.37 7.26
CA HIS A 73 -20.07 -1.31 7.91
C HIS A 73 -20.11 -2.16 9.19
N ASN A 74 -19.84 -3.46 9.06
CA ASN A 74 -20.05 -4.43 10.13
C ASN A 74 -19.06 -4.31 11.30
N ASN A 75 -17.81 -3.94 11.03
CA ASN A 75 -16.73 -3.97 12.03
C ASN A 75 -16.25 -2.58 12.45
N TYR A 76 -16.56 -1.55 11.66
CA TYR A 76 -16.01 -0.22 11.85
C TYR A 76 -17.08 0.88 11.84
N GLN A 77 -18.36 0.53 12.06
CA GLN A 77 -19.46 1.49 12.26
C GLN A 77 -19.55 2.54 11.13
N ASP A 78 -19.47 2.08 9.88
CA ASP A 78 -19.47 2.92 8.68
C ASP A 78 -18.28 3.92 8.56
N ASP A 79 -17.31 3.84 9.47
CA ASP A 79 -16.19 4.76 9.53
C ASP A 79 -14.85 4.01 9.57
N ALA A 80 -14.22 3.91 8.40
CA ALA A 80 -12.92 3.28 8.26
C ALA A 80 -11.82 3.87 9.16
N SER A 81 -11.95 5.11 9.66
CA SER A 81 -10.97 5.65 10.61
C SER A 81 -10.95 4.91 11.94
N ASN A 82 -12.00 4.16 12.29
CA ASN A 82 -12.02 3.26 13.45
C ASN A 82 -10.98 2.12 13.38
N ILE A 83 -10.31 1.93 12.23
CA ILE A 83 -9.14 1.06 12.13
C ILE A 83 -7.94 1.60 12.93
N TRP A 84 -7.81 2.93 13.10
CA TRP A 84 -6.65 3.57 13.73
C TRP A 84 -6.99 4.67 14.75
N ARG A 85 -8.27 5.05 14.89
CA ARG A 85 -8.72 6.17 15.73
C ARG A 85 -8.35 6.02 17.20
N ASP A 86 -8.31 4.80 17.72
CA ASP A 86 -8.02 4.48 19.12
C ASP A 86 -6.53 4.55 19.49
N ASN A 87 -5.70 5.15 18.62
CA ASN A 87 -4.23 5.20 18.76
C ASN A 87 -3.64 3.81 19.11
N PRO A 88 -3.87 2.78 18.27
CA PRO A 88 -3.39 1.43 18.54
C PRO A 88 -1.88 1.32 18.22
N ARG A 89 -1.30 0.14 18.48
CA ARG A 89 0.07 -0.17 18.03
C ARG A 89 0.07 -0.40 16.51
N SER A 90 1.20 -0.15 15.85
CA SER A 90 1.37 -0.39 14.40
C SER A 90 1.03 -1.83 14.00
N ALA A 91 1.42 -2.82 14.81
CA ALA A 91 1.08 -4.24 14.57
C ALA A 91 -0.44 -4.47 14.50
N THR A 92 -1.22 -3.79 15.35
CA THR A 92 -2.68 -3.89 15.35
C THR A 92 -3.27 -3.29 14.08
N ILE A 93 -2.76 -2.16 13.61
CA ILE A 93 -3.23 -1.53 12.36
C ILE A 93 -2.94 -2.45 11.17
N VAL A 94 -1.72 -2.99 11.09
CA VAL A 94 -1.35 -3.96 10.04
C VAL A 94 -2.25 -5.19 10.08
N SER A 95 -2.51 -5.75 11.27
CA SER A 95 -3.45 -6.87 11.45
C SER A 95 -4.86 -6.54 10.99
N ARG A 96 -5.41 -5.38 11.39
CA ARG A 96 -6.75 -4.92 10.96
C ARG A 96 -6.84 -4.77 9.44
N PHE A 97 -5.78 -4.31 8.77
CA PHE A 97 -5.73 -4.27 7.31
C PHE A 97 -5.64 -5.65 6.65
N LEU A 98 -4.92 -6.60 7.24
CA LEU A 98 -4.82 -7.98 6.74
C LEU A 98 -6.17 -8.71 6.74
N GLU A 99 -7.11 -8.30 7.58
CA GLU A 99 -8.45 -8.87 7.62
C GLU A 99 -9.33 -8.46 6.42
N PHE A 100 -8.91 -7.50 5.60
CA PHE A 100 -9.61 -7.15 4.37
C PHE A 100 -9.26 -8.13 3.26
N LYS A 101 -10.27 -8.77 2.66
CA LYS A 101 -10.07 -9.71 1.55
C LYS A 101 -9.33 -9.01 0.39
N GLY A 102 -8.22 -9.61 -0.04
CA GLY A 102 -7.37 -9.08 -1.09
C GLY A 102 -6.17 -8.26 -0.61
N MET A 103 -6.12 -7.88 0.68
CA MET A 103 -4.96 -7.21 1.27
C MET A 103 -3.97 -8.23 1.84
N GLY A 104 -2.89 -8.47 1.09
CA GLY A 104 -1.72 -9.18 1.63
C GLY A 104 -0.82 -8.26 2.47
N ILE A 105 0.19 -8.86 3.12
CA ILE A 105 1.12 -8.13 4.01
C ILE A 105 1.73 -6.88 3.37
N LYS A 106 2.12 -6.94 2.09
CA LYS A 106 2.68 -5.77 1.38
C LYS A 106 1.72 -4.58 1.35
N ILE A 107 0.44 -4.82 1.05
CA ILE A 107 -0.58 -3.77 0.99
C ILE A 107 -0.94 -3.29 2.41
N ALA A 108 -1.06 -4.21 3.37
CA ALA A 108 -1.37 -3.86 4.76
C ALA A 108 -0.30 -2.96 5.39
N THR A 109 0.97 -3.31 5.20
CA THR A 109 2.10 -2.51 5.67
C THR A 109 2.22 -1.20 4.92
N MET A 110 2.04 -1.18 3.59
CA MET A 110 1.97 0.06 2.80
C MET A 110 0.88 1.00 3.31
N ALA A 111 -0.33 0.48 3.61
CA ALA A 111 -1.43 1.26 4.13
C ALA A 111 -1.10 1.86 5.51
N ALA A 112 -0.57 1.05 6.44
CA ALA A 112 -0.09 1.54 7.73
C ALA A 112 1.01 2.61 7.58
N ASN A 113 1.93 2.42 6.64
CA ASN A 113 3.00 3.36 6.36
C ASN A 113 2.48 4.71 5.82
N ALA A 114 1.50 4.68 4.92
CA ALA A 114 0.84 5.89 4.41
C ALA A 114 0.10 6.64 5.53
N LEU A 115 -0.58 5.92 6.43
CA LEU A 115 -1.22 6.55 7.60
C LEU A 115 -0.21 7.29 8.49
N ALA A 116 0.92 6.65 8.81
CA ALA A 116 1.96 7.24 9.64
C ALA A 116 2.68 8.41 8.95
N ARG A 117 3.10 8.21 7.70
CA ARG A 117 3.95 9.16 6.97
C ARG A 117 3.17 10.30 6.33
N ASP A 118 2.08 10.01 5.62
CA ASP A 118 1.38 10.99 4.78
C ASP A 118 0.25 11.67 5.56
N PHE A 119 -0.55 10.89 6.28
CA PHE A 119 -1.67 11.41 7.07
C PHE A 119 -1.28 11.83 8.49
N LYS A 120 -0.05 11.54 8.92
CA LYS A 120 0.47 11.85 10.27
C LYS A 120 -0.43 11.30 11.39
N ILE A 121 -1.06 10.15 11.17
CA ILE A 121 -1.90 9.50 12.17
C ILE A 121 -1.01 8.99 13.31
N PRO A 122 -1.27 9.37 14.57
CA PRO A 122 -0.51 8.89 15.70
C PRO A 122 -0.76 7.39 15.93
N MET A 123 0.30 6.69 16.30
CA MET A 123 0.30 5.29 16.69
C MET A 123 1.18 5.14 17.93
N LYS A 124 0.96 4.10 18.74
CA LYS A 124 1.80 3.85 19.94
C LYS A 124 3.26 3.50 19.59
N ASP A 125 3.48 2.96 18.40
CA ASP A 125 4.79 2.63 17.85
C ASP A 125 4.70 2.59 16.31
N TYR A 126 5.86 2.51 15.66
CA TYR A 126 5.98 2.33 14.20
C TYR A 126 6.85 1.13 13.83
N SER A 127 7.30 0.35 14.83
CA SER A 127 8.27 -0.74 14.69
C SER A 127 7.78 -1.92 13.85
N ASN A 128 6.46 -2.12 13.75
CA ASN A 128 5.87 -3.17 12.92
C ASN A 128 5.40 -2.67 11.55
N ILE A 129 5.66 -1.40 11.22
CA ILE A 129 5.56 -0.92 9.85
C ILE A 129 6.86 -1.28 9.16
N ASP A 130 6.88 -2.46 8.54
CA ASP A 130 8.04 -2.93 7.78
C ASP A 130 8.20 -2.18 6.45
N ILE A 131 9.40 -2.27 5.89
CA ILE A 131 9.65 -1.91 4.51
C ILE A 131 8.98 -2.95 3.57
N SER A 132 8.45 -2.52 2.43
CA SER A 132 7.88 -3.43 1.44
C SER A 132 8.96 -3.98 0.50
N PRO A 133 9.08 -5.30 0.34
CA PRO A 133 10.00 -5.91 -0.62
C PRO A 133 9.53 -5.75 -2.08
N ASP A 134 9.58 -4.51 -2.56
CA ASP A 134 9.27 -4.13 -3.94
C ASP A 134 10.52 -4.19 -4.83
N VAL A 135 10.34 -4.33 -6.15
CA VAL A 135 11.44 -4.41 -7.13
C VAL A 135 12.32 -3.15 -7.14
N HIS A 136 11.76 -1.96 -6.89
CA HIS A 136 12.50 -0.72 -6.78
C HIS A 136 13.30 -0.69 -5.47
N VAL A 137 12.64 -0.96 -4.35
CA VAL A 137 13.25 -0.96 -3.01
C VAL A 137 14.41 -1.97 -2.93
N LYS A 138 14.18 -3.22 -3.36
CA LYS A 138 15.22 -4.26 -3.42
C LYS A 138 16.42 -3.83 -4.25
N ARG A 139 16.20 -3.23 -5.41
CA ARG A 139 17.29 -2.78 -6.29
C ARG A 139 18.10 -1.65 -5.66
N VAL A 140 17.44 -0.70 -5.00
CA VAL A 140 18.12 0.40 -4.29
C VAL A 140 18.97 -0.14 -3.14
N PHE A 141 18.41 -0.98 -2.26
CA PHE A 141 19.16 -1.58 -1.15
C PHE A 141 20.37 -2.39 -1.63
N LYS A 142 20.23 -3.17 -2.71
CA LYS A 142 21.34 -3.92 -3.32
C LYS A 142 22.43 -3.01 -3.86
N ARG A 143 22.06 -1.95 -4.59
CA ARG A 143 23.02 -1.01 -5.20
C ARG A 143 23.72 -0.11 -4.20
N LEU A 144 23.06 0.21 -3.09
CA LEU A 144 23.65 0.91 -1.95
C LEU A 144 24.56 0.00 -1.12
N GLY A 145 24.44 -1.33 -1.25
CA GLY A 145 25.27 -2.29 -0.54
C GLY A 145 24.75 -2.73 0.81
N PHE A 146 23.49 -2.38 1.13
CA PHE A 146 22.87 -2.79 2.40
C PHE A 146 22.53 -4.29 2.42
N ILE A 147 22.27 -4.89 1.26
CA ILE A 147 22.00 -6.33 1.13
C ILE A 147 22.72 -6.92 -0.08
N SER A 148 22.91 -8.24 -0.08
CA SER A 148 23.55 -8.99 -1.17
C SER A 148 22.68 -9.07 -2.43
N LYS A 149 23.29 -9.42 -3.57
CA LYS A 149 22.59 -9.57 -4.85
C LYS A 149 21.45 -10.60 -4.79
N ASP A 150 21.63 -11.67 -4.03
CA ASP A 150 20.69 -12.78 -3.94
C ASP A 150 19.85 -12.73 -2.65
N ALA A 151 19.93 -11.63 -1.91
CA ALA A 151 19.16 -11.42 -0.69
C ALA A 151 17.65 -11.61 -0.91
N SER A 152 17.08 -12.38 0.02
CA SER A 152 15.66 -12.65 0.17
C SER A 152 14.86 -11.41 0.59
N ASP A 153 13.54 -11.51 0.48
CA ASP A 153 12.63 -10.45 0.97
C ASP A 153 12.77 -10.27 2.49
N ASN A 154 13.04 -11.35 3.23
CA ASN A 154 13.25 -11.30 4.68
C ASN A 154 14.55 -10.59 5.07
N GLU A 155 15.65 -10.85 4.37
CA GLU A 155 16.92 -10.15 4.61
C GLU A 155 16.77 -8.63 4.42
N LEU A 156 15.99 -8.20 3.42
CA LEU A 156 15.69 -6.78 3.24
C LEU A 156 14.91 -6.20 4.44
N ILE A 157 13.90 -6.93 4.93
CA ILE A 157 13.10 -6.49 6.08
C ILE A 157 13.98 -6.40 7.34
N TYR A 158 14.78 -7.44 7.62
CA TYR A 158 15.66 -7.44 8.78
C TYR A 158 16.74 -6.37 8.71
N CYS A 159 17.32 -6.13 7.54
CA CYS A 159 18.28 -5.04 7.33
C CYS A 159 17.64 -3.67 7.60
N ALA A 160 16.42 -3.42 7.11
CA ALA A 160 15.72 -2.17 7.40
C ALA A 160 15.38 -2.00 8.90
N ARG A 161 15.04 -3.10 9.58
CA ARG A 161 14.83 -3.11 11.04
C ARG A 161 16.10 -2.81 11.81
N GLU A 162 17.25 -3.33 11.38
CA GLU A 162 18.54 -3.04 12.00
C GLU A 162 18.93 -1.57 11.79
N LEU A 163 18.73 -1.03 10.59
CA LEU A 163 19.04 0.37 10.26
C LEU A 163 18.14 1.37 11.01
N ASN A 164 16.86 1.03 11.22
CA ASN A 164 15.95 1.84 12.01
C ASN A 164 14.91 0.98 12.75
N PRO A 165 15.21 0.52 13.98
CA PRO A 165 14.32 -0.34 14.75
C PRO A 165 13.00 0.32 15.14
N MET A 166 13.00 1.64 15.28
CA MET A 166 11.82 2.41 15.71
C MET A 166 10.80 2.58 14.58
N TYR A 167 11.26 2.64 13.33
CA TYR A 167 10.40 2.78 12.15
C TYR A 167 11.09 2.24 10.88
N PRO A 168 11.08 0.92 10.65
CA PRO A 168 11.75 0.31 9.50
C PRO A 168 11.17 0.75 8.15
N GLY A 169 9.86 0.96 8.09
CA GLY A 169 9.13 1.35 6.89
C GLY A 169 9.41 2.77 6.40
N ILE A 170 10.17 3.58 7.14
CA ILE A 170 10.53 4.95 6.74
C ILE A 170 11.28 4.98 5.40
N PHE A 171 12.06 3.93 5.11
CA PHE A 171 12.89 3.86 3.91
C PHE A 171 12.09 3.57 2.63
N ASP A 172 10.86 3.09 2.77
CA ASP A 172 10.07 2.50 1.68
C ASP A 172 9.81 3.48 0.53
N LEU A 173 9.18 4.62 0.80
CA LEU A 173 8.84 5.61 -0.24
C LEU A 173 10.09 6.18 -0.88
N SER A 174 11.08 6.60 -0.10
CA SER A 174 12.31 7.17 -0.64
C SER A 174 13.02 6.18 -1.57
N CYS A 175 13.13 4.91 -1.17
CA CYS A 175 13.75 3.89 -2.01
C CYS A 175 12.91 3.56 -3.24
N TRP A 176 11.59 3.54 -3.12
CA TRP A 176 10.69 3.34 -4.25
C TRP A 176 10.81 4.49 -5.28
N GLU A 177 10.81 5.75 -4.83
CA GLU A 177 11.00 6.93 -5.66
C GLU A 177 12.38 6.94 -6.34
N ILE A 178 13.44 6.64 -5.56
CA ILE A 178 14.81 6.51 -6.10
C ILE A 178 14.82 5.47 -7.22
N GLY A 179 14.31 4.28 -6.93
CA GLY A 179 14.30 3.15 -7.86
C GLY A 179 13.43 3.40 -9.08
N ARG A 180 12.37 4.19 -8.98
CA ARG A 180 11.47 4.52 -10.09
C ARG A 180 12.07 5.59 -11.01
N ASN A 181 12.60 6.67 -10.43
CA ASN A 181 12.96 7.86 -11.19
C ASN A 181 14.41 7.86 -11.68
N TRP A 182 15.37 7.40 -10.86
CA TRP A 182 16.81 7.46 -11.15
C TRP A 182 17.47 6.08 -11.26
N CYS A 183 17.31 5.25 -10.24
CA CYS A 183 17.94 3.94 -10.12
C CYS A 183 17.14 2.88 -10.90
N ARG A 184 17.00 3.08 -12.21
CA ARG A 184 16.28 2.21 -13.14
C ARG A 184 17.02 0.88 -13.33
N PRO A 185 16.33 -0.23 -13.69
CA PRO A 185 16.99 -1.52 -13.93
C PRO A 185 18.07 -1.40 -15.01
N ASN A 186 17.74 -0.76 -16.13
CA ASN A 186 18.64 -0.48 -17.23
C ASN A 186 18.92 1.03 -17.32
N LYS A 187 20.17 1.41 -17.63
CA LYS A 187 20.62 2.81 -17.80
C LYS A 187 20.19 3.74 -16.63
N PRO A 188 20.68 3.50 -15.40
CA PRO A 188 20.37 4.37 -14.27
C PRO A 188 20.94 5.78 -14.46
N ILE A 189 20.21 6.79 -13.97
CA ILE A 189 20.60 8.21 -14.06
C ILE A 189 21.33 8.58 -12.77
N CYS A 190 22.53 8.02 -12.59
CA CYS A 190 23.28 8.10 -11.34
C CYS A 190 23.71 9.54 -11.00
N ASP A 191 24.15 10.31 -11.99
CA ASP A 191 24.57 11.71 -11.87
C ASP A 191 23.50 12.62 -11.25
N LYS A 192 22.22 12.34 -11.49
CA LYS A 192 21.09 13.10 -10.91
C LYS A 192 20.52 12.48 -9.64
N CYS A 193 21.01 11.32 -9.21
CA CYS A 193 20.54 10.66 -8.00
C CYS A 193 21.19 11.31 -6.76
N TYR A 194 20.39 11.74 -5.79
CA TYR A 194 20.91 12.38 -4.58
C TYR A 194 21.77 11.45 -3.70
N LEU A 195 21.72 10.13 -3.93
CA LEU A 195 22.59 9.16 -3.28
C LEU A 195 23.88 8.83 -4.07
N ASN A 196 24.15 9.48 -5.21
CA ASN A 196 25.29 9.12 -6.08
C ASN A 196 26.63 9.07 -5.35
N ASN A 197 26.89 10.04 -4.48
CA ASN A 197 28.14 10.17 -3.73
C ASN A 197 28.30 9.09 -2.64
N TYR A 198 27.19 8.46 -2.23
CA TYR A 198 27.16 7.43 -1.18
C TYR A 198 26.88 6.02 -1.75
N CYS A 199 26.56 5.92 -3.05
CA CYS A 199 26.14 4.68 -3.68
C CYS A 199 27.34 3.93 -4.25
N ILE A 200 27.58 2.72 -3.75
CA ILE A 200 28.65 1.84 -4.23
C ILE A 200 28.39 1.24 -5.62
N LYS A 201 27.15 1.33 -6.13
CA LYS A 201 26.74 0.85 -7.47
C LYS A 201 27.05 -0.63 -7.70
N LYS A 202 26.93 -1.46 -6.66
CA LYS A 202 27.49 -2.83 -6.61
C LYS A 202 26.94 -3.76 -7.70
N TYR A 203 25.78 -3.46 -8.32
CA TYR A 203 25.07 -4.27 -9.32
C TYR A 203 24.20 -3.43 -10.26
#